data_AF-A0AAV0ZFQ4-F1
#
_entry.id   AF-A0AAV0ZFQ4-F1
#
_cell.length_a   1.000
_cell.length_b   1.000
_cell.length_c   1.000
_cell.angle_alpha   90.00
_cell.angle_beta   90.00
_cell.angle_gamma   90.00
#
_symmetry.space_group_name_H-M   'P 1'
#
loop_
_entity.id
_entity.type
_entity.pdbx_description
1 polymer ?
#
loop_
_entity_poly.entity_id
_entity_poly.type
_entity_poly.pdbx_seq_one_letter_code
_entity_poly.pdbx_strand_id
1 'polypeptide(L)'
;MPTTENDMPSESIPLALQGLFYKLQYSDTSVATKELTKSFGWDTYDPFLQHDVQKLNRVLCEKLEDKMKATVVEGTIHKLFEGRHMNYIECINVYASFYDLQLDVKGCPDVYASFDKNVRNLYTLYSVLVHSGGVHGGHYYAFIRPTLSDQWYKFYDERVTKEDPKLASEEQYGGEEELPQTNPGFNNSPLKFTNYSNAYMLVYIREVNKEKVVCNMDEKDIVEHLRERLKKESGI
;
A
#
# COMPACT_ATOMS: atom_id res chain seq x y z
N MET A 1 7.52 -4.13 18.30
CA MET A 1 7.34 -2.89 19.08
C MET A 1 6.81 -3.28 20.44
N PRO A 2 7.44 -2.85 21.54
CA PRO A 2 6.95 -3.16 22.87
C PRO A 2 5.62 -2.44 23.11
N THR A 3 4.65 -3.19 23.58
CA THR A 3 3.35 -2.69 24.07
C THR A 3 3.15 -3.23 25.46
N THR A 4 2.47 -2.47 26.31
CA THR A 4 2.17 -2.88 27.69
C THR A 4 0.70 -3.26 27.84
N GLU A 5 0.37 -3.98 28.90
CA GLU A 5 -1.03 -4.30 29.24
C GLU A 5 -1.88 -3.05 29.48
N ASN A 6 -1.26 -1.94 29.87
CA ASN A 6 -1.93 -0.67 30.13
C ASN A 6 -2.22 0.14 28.86
N ASP A 7 -1.61 -0.23 27.72
CA ASP A 7 -1.81 0.50 26.48
C ASP A 7 -3.24 0.27 25.98
N MET A 8 -3.95 1.36 25.64
CA MET A 8 -5.26 1.29 25.00
C MET A 8 -5.10 1.31 23.46
N PRO A 9 -5.75 0.40 22.70
CA PRO A 9 -5.64 0.38 21.23
C PRO A 9 -6.00 1.73 20.60
N SER A 10 -7.03 2.41 21.11
CA SER A 10 -7.46 3.73 20.64
C SER A 10 -6.44 4.87 20.85
N GLU A 11 -5.39 4.65 21.64
CA GLU A 11 -4.37 5.66 21.98
C GLU A 11 -2.96 5.24 21.54
N SER A 12 -2.80 4.02 21.02
CA SER A 12 -1.50 3.43 20.67
C SER A 12 -1.54 2.86 19.26
N ILE A 13 -0.95 3.60 18.30
CA ILE A 13 -0.82 3.15 16.90
C ILE A 13 -0.16 1.77 16.78
N PRO A 14 0.97 1.47 17.47
CA PRO A 14 1.55 0.13 17.43
C PRO A 14 0.58 -0.97 17.86
N LEU A 15 -0.16 -0.75 18.95
CA LEU A 15 -1.12 -1.74 19.47
C LEU A 15 -2.34 -1.88 18.55
N ALA A 16 -2.85 -0.77 18.02
CA ALA A 16 -3.94 -0.80 17.05
C ALA A 16 -3.57 -1.58 15.78
N LEU A 17 -2.34 -1.38 15.28
CA LEU A 17 -1.82 -2.15 14.14
C LEU A 17 -1.60 -3.62 14.47
N GLN A 18 -1.04 -3.93 15.64
CA GLN A 18 -0.90 -5.31 16.09
C GLN A 18 -2.25 -6.03 16.15
N GLY A 19 -3.27 -5.40 16.73
CA GLY A 19 -4.63 -5.94 16.78
C GLY A 19 -5.28 -6.07 15.41
N LEU A 20 -5.07 -5.10 14.52
CA LEU A 20 -5.54 -5.16 13.13
C LEU A 20 -4.88 -6.32 12.36
N PHE A 21 -3.56 -6.46 12.42
CA PHE A 21 -2.83 -7.54 11.74
C PHE A 21 -3.18 -8.92 12.29
N TYR A 22 -3.34 -9.05 13.61
CA TYR A 22 -3.81 -10.29 14.22
C TYR A 22 -5.19 -10.69 13.70
N LYS A 23 -6.15 -9.75 13.69
CA LYS A 23 -7.49 -10.01 13.16
C LYS A 23 -7.46 -10.33 11.67
N LEU A 24 -6.64 -9.66 10.87
CA LEU A 24 -6.48 -9.97 9.44
C LEU A 24 -5.91 -11.38 9.19
N GLN A 25 -5.11 -11.91 10.12
CA GLN A 25 -4.52 -13.23 10.00
C GLN A 25 -5.46 -14.36 10.45
N TYR A 26 -6.29 -14.13 11.47
CA TYR A 26 -7.07 -15.20 12.13
C TYR A 26 -8.59 -15.05 12.04
N SER A 27 -9.12 -13.88 11.69
CA SER A 27 -10.56 -13.67 11.52
C SER A 27 -11.03 -14.26 10.19
N ASP A 28 -12.21 -14.89 10.20
CA ASP A 28 -12.96 -15.31 9.01
C ASP A 28 -13.90 -14.23 8.48
N THR A 29 -14.05 -13.12 9.22
CA THR A 29 -14.88 -11.97 8.88
C THR A 29 -14.05 -10.72 8.59
N SER A 30 -14.66 -9.76 7.87
CA SER A 30 -14.06 -8.45 7.58
C SER A 30 -13.64 -7.70 8.84
N VAL A 31 -12.47 -7.08 8.82
CA VAL A 31 -11.88 -6.41 9.99
C VAL A 31 -12.04 -4.90 9.90
N ALA A 32 -12.68 -4.30 10.91
CA ALA A 32 -12.85 -2.85 10.98
C ALA A 32 -11.58 -2.14 11.50
N THR A 33 -11.29 -0.95 10.95
CA THR A 33 -10.11 -0.14 11.29
C THR A 33 -10.37 0.95 12.35
N LYS A 34 -11.52 0.89 13.05
CA LYS A 34 -11.98 1.93 13.99
C LYS A 34 -10.96 2.29 15.07
N GLU A 35 -10.27 1.29 15.64
CA GLU A 35 -9.29 1.54 16.69
C GLU A 35 -8.01 2.17 16.13
N LEU A 36 -7.63 1.80 14.90
CA LEU A 36 -6.51 2.42 14.21
C LEU A 36 -6.79 3.88 13.91
N THR A 37 -7.96 4.23 13.36
CA THR A 37 -8.30 5.63 13.07
C THR A 37 -8.32 6.47 14.35
N LYS A 38 -8.91 5.96 15.44
CA LYS A 38 -8.86 6.63 16.75
C LYS A 38 -7.43 6.85 17.26
N SER A 39 -6.54 5.87 17.07
CA SER A 39 -5.13 5.99 17.49
C SER A 39 -4.35 7.08 16.75
N PHE A 40 -4.82 7.51 15.58
CA PHE A 40 -4.28 8.67 14.87
C PHE A 40 -4.81 10.01 15.39
N GLY A 41 -5.77 9.99 16.32
CA GLY A 41 -6.49 11.18 16.80
C GLY A 41 -7.56 11.66 15.83
N TRP A 42 -7.98 10.82 14.88
CA TRP A 42 -9.05 11.13 13.95
C TRP A 42 -10.41 10.96 14.62
N ASP A 43 -11.28 11.96 14.48
CA ASP A 43 -12.64 11.92 15.02
C ASP A 43 -13.58 11.10 14.12
N THR A 44 -14.90 11.16 14.35
CA THR A 44 -15.87 10.41 13.53
C THR A 44 -16.03 10.95 12.11
N TYR A 45 -15.57 12.17 11.82
CA TYR A 45 -15.69 12.83 10.51
C TYR A 45 -14.41 12.71 9.67
N ASP A 46 -13.24 12.72 10.32
CA ASP A 46 -11.94 12.63 9.66
C ASP A 46 -11.73 11.41 8.73
N PRO A 47 -12.26 10.21 9.01
CA PRO A 47 -12.17 9.05 8.10
C PRO A 47 -12.96 9.23 6.80
N PHE A 48 -13.94 10.15 6.77
CA PHE A 48 -14.74 10.45 5.58
C PHE A 48 -14.13 11.57 4.72
N LEU A 49 -13.08 12.23 5.21
CA LEU A 49 -12.24 13.11 4.39
C LEU A 49 -11.31 12.24 3.54
N GLN A 50 -11.20 12.56 2.25
CA GLN A 50 -10.25 11.87 1.39
C GLN A 50 -8.82 12.27 1.76
N HIS A 51 -8.07 11.27 2.22
CA HIS A 51 -6.65 11.40 2.49
C HIS A 51 -5.85 10.86 1.33
N ASP A 52 -4.77 11.57 1.01
CA ASP A 52 -3.75 11.08 0.10
C ASP A 52 -3.04 9.87 0.73
N VAL A 53 -3.04 8.73 0.01
CA VAL A 53 -2.46 7.48 0.51
C VAL A 53 -0.95 7.61 0.75
N GLN A 54 -0.24 8.39 -0.08
CA GLN A 54 1.19 8.67 0.12
C GLN A 54 1.39 9.43 1.44
N LYS A 55 0.56 10.43 1.73
CA LYS A 55 0.63 11.20 2.98
C LYS A 55 0.37 10.32 4.19
N LEU A 56 -0.65 9.45 4.14
CA LEU A 56 -0.94 8.52 5.24
C LEU A 56 0.23 7.56 5.47
N ASN A 57 0.78 6.99 4.40
CA ASN A 57 1.91 6.05 4.49
C ASN A 57 3.13 6.71 5.15
N ARG A 58 3.46 7.94 4.77
CA ARG A 58 4.57 8.70 5.36
C ARG A 58 4.37 8.94 6.86
N VAL A 59 3.20 9.45 7.26
CA VAL A 59 2.89 9.73 8.66
C VAL A 59 2.92 8.44 9.49
N LEU A 60 2.39 7.33 8.95
CA LEU A 60 2.44 6.04 9.60
C LEU A 60 3.89 5.56 9.80
N CYS A 61 4.72 5.61 8.75
CA CYS A 61 6.13 5.22 8.82
C CYS A 61 6.92 6.04 9.85
N GLU A 62 6.77 7.37 9.84
CA GLU A 62 7.41 8.27 10.79
C GLU A 62 7.02 7.92 12.24
N LYS A 63 5.72 7.76 12.51
CA LYS A 63 5.23 7.42 13.85
C LYS A 63 5.66 6.03 14.32
N LEU A 64 5.73 5.05 13.42
CA LEU A 64 6.20 3.71 13.73
C LEU A 64 7.70 3.70 14.04
N GLU A 65 8.50 4.39 13.24
CA GLU A 65 9.95 4.47 13.47
C GLU A 65 10.26 5.13 14.82
N ASP A 66 9.55 6.20 15.19
CA ASP A 66 9.66 6.82 16.51
C ASP A 66 9.34 5.85 17.65
N LYS A 67 8.37 4.95 17.48
CA LYS A 67 8.01 3.91 18.46
C LYS A 67 8.97 2.71 18.46
N MET A 68 9.75 2.53 17.40
CA MET A 68 10.75 1.48 17.29
C MET A 68 12.13 1.89 17.85
N LYS A 69 12.39 3.19 18.05
CA LYS A 69 13.63 3.70 18.67
C LYS A 69 13.88 3.08 20.05
N ALA A 70 15.13 2.75 20.33
CA ALA A 70 15.58 2.08 21.56
C ALA A 70 14.92 0.71 21.81
N THR A 71 14.45 0.04 20.75
CA THR A 71 13.92 -1.33 20.81
C THR A 71 14.76 -2.28 19.95
N VAL A 72 14.59 -3.58 20.12
CA VAL A 72 15.29 -4.60 19.30
C VAL A 72 14.96 -4.52 17.80
N VAL A 73 13.90 -3.80 17.42
CA VAL A 73 13.45 -3.62 16.03
C VAL A 73 13.71 -2.20 15.50
N GLU A 74 14.56 -1.41 16.16
CA GLU A 74 14.96 -0.09 15.68
C GLU A 74 15.53 -0.12 14.24
N GLY A 75 15.17 0.88 13.43
CA GLY A 75 15.63 1.00 12.04
C GLY A 75 14.98 0.01 11.08
N THR A 76 13.90 -0.68 11.47
CA THR A 76 13.24 -1.66 10.58
C THR A 76 12.59 -0.97 9.37
N ILE A 77 11.90 0.17 9.57
CA ILE A 77 11.29 0.91 8.45
C ILE A 77 12.37 1.42 7.51
N HIS A 78 13.46 1.97 8.05
CA HIS A 78 14.63 2.37 7.27
C HIS A 78 15.21 1.22 6.43
N LYS A 79 15.42 0.05 7.03
CA LYS A 79 15.98 -1.12 6.32
C LYS A 79 15.08 -1.61 5.18
N LEU A 80 13.77 -1.42 5.28
CA LEU A 80 12.80 -1.89 4.29
C LEU A 80 12.56 -0.87 3.18
N PHE A 81 12.46 0.41 3.51
CA PHE A 81 11.95 1.44 2.61
C PHE A 81 12.95 2.55 2.28
N GLU A 82 14.02 2.75 3.06
CA GLU A 82 14.95 3.86 2.80
C GLU A 82 15.77 3.63 1.53
N GLY A 83 15.59 4.52 0.57
CA GLY A 83 16.52 4.78 -0.53
C GLY A 83 17.40 5.99 -0.24
N ARG A 84 18.60 6.01 -0.82
CA ARG A 84 19.49 7.18 -0.81
C ARG A 84 19.65 7.68 -2.24
N HIS A 85 19.41 8.97 -2.47
CA HIS A 85 19.74 9.63 -3.72
C HIS A 85 20.73 10.77 -3.48
N MET A 86 21.48 11.11 -4.53
CA MET A 86 22.42 12.22 -4.50
C MET A 86 22.02 13.20 -5.59
N ASN A 87 21.68 14.42 -5.17
CA ASN A 87 21.42 15.50 -6.11
C ASN A 87 22.75 16.18 -6.42
N TYR A 88 23.20 16.06 -7.67
CA TYR A 88 24.36 16.80 -8.16
C TYR A 88 23.89 18.12 -8.77
N ILE A 89 24.15 19.21 -8.07
CA ILE A 89 24.20 20.54 -8.68
C ILE A 89 25.69 20.85 -8.77
N GLU A 90 26.18 21.16 -9.97
CA GLU A 90 27.59 21.46 -10.25
C GLU A 90 28.03 22.68 -9.41
N CYS A 91 28.41 22.42 -8.15
CA CYS A 91 29.12 23.24 -7.16
C CYS A 91 28.98 22.69 -5.72
N ILE A 92 27.95 21.90 -5.36
CA ILE A 92 27.77 21.37 -3.99
C ILE A 92 27.06 20.00 -4.01
N ASN A 93 27.68 18.98 -3.42
CA ASN A 93 27.05 17.67 -3.20
C ASN A 93 26.10 17.74 -1.99
N VAL A 94 24.80 17.46 -2.20
CA VAL A 94 23.80 17.34 -1.13
C VAL A 94 23.20 15.94 -1.16
N TYR A 95 23.21 15.27 0.00
CA TYR A 95 22.64 13.93 0.18
C TYR A 95 21.22 14.04 0.76
N ALA A 96 20.30 13.23 0.24
CA ALA A 96 18.94 13.11 0.76
C ALA A 96 18.50 11.64 0.77
N SER A 97 17.67 11.27 1.75
CA SER A 97 17.03 9.96 1.85
C SER A 97 15.54 10.06 1.50
N PHE A 98 14.98 8.99 0.95
CA PHE A 98 13.56 8.90 0.59
C PHE A 98 12.96 7.54 0.97
N TYR A 99 11.65 7.49 1.23
CA TYR A 99 10.91 6.23 1.47
C TYR A 99 10.04 5.81 0.29
N ASP A 100 9.74 6.75 -0.60
CA ASP A 100 9.00 6.57 -1.84
C ASP A 100 9.65 7.39 -2.95
N LEU A 101 9.39 7.01 -4.20
CA LEU A 101 9.86 7.73 -5.36
C LEU A 101 8.65 8.23 -6.16
N GLN A 102 8.59 9.54 -6.37
CA GLN A 102 7.60 10.16 -7.26
C GLN A 102 8.10 10.05 -8.69
N LEU A 103 7.26 9.53 -9.58
CA LEU A 103 7.56 9.38 -10.99
C LEU A 103 6.67 10.29 -11.82
N ASP A 104 7.25 10.98 -12.80
CA ASP A 104 6.49 11.74 -13.78
C ASP A 104 5.70 10.79 -14.68
N VAL A 105 4.38 10.93 -14.67
CA VAL A 105 3.47 10.13 -15.51
C VAL A 105 3.21 10.82 -16.84
N LYS A 106 3.12 12.16 -16.84
CA LYS A 106 2.73 12.92 -18.03
C LYS A 106 3.81 12.83 -19.13
N GLY A 107 3.46 12.21 -20.25
CA GLY A 107 4.37 12.05 -21.40
C GLY A 107 5.32 10.85 -21.28
N CYS A 108 5.19 10.03 -20.23
CA CYS A 108 5.97 8.80 -20.07
C CYS A 108 5.10 7.59 -20.47
N PRO A 109 5.51 6.77 -21.46
CA PRO A 109 4.72 5.62 -21.91
C PRO A 109 4.77 4.43 -20.94
N ASP A 110 5.79 4.36 -20.09
CA ASP A 110 5.97 3.32 -19.09
C ASP A 110 6.83 3.81 -17.93
N VAL A 111 6.92 2.98 -16.88
CA VAL A 111 7.71 3.27 -15.68
C VAL A 111 9.21 3.42 -16.00
N TYR A 112 9.75 2.67 -16.97
CA TYR A 112 11.17 2.74 -17.34
C TYR A 112 11.53 4.06 -18.02
N ALA A 113 10.60 4.68 -18.74
CA ALA A 113 10.76 6.01 -19.30
C ALA A 113 10.90 7.07 -18.20
N SER A 114 10.33 6.84 -17.03
CA SER A 114 10.48 7.69 -15.84
C SER A 114 11.77 7.40 -15.03
N PHE A 115 12.59 6.40 -15.40
CA PHE A 115 13.82 5.98 -14.69
C PHE A 115 15.10 6.13 -15.53
N ASP A 116 16.26 6.24 -14.85
CA ASP A 116 17.58 6.15 -15.48
C ASP A 116 17.89 4.69 -15.89
N LYS A 117 18.26 4.49 -17.16
CA LYS A 117 18.49 3.20 -17.80
C LYS A 117 19.81 2.51 -17.40
N ASN A 118 20.71 3.20 -16.69
CA ASN A 118 22.07 2.71 -16.44
C ASN A 118 22.23 1.82 -15.20
N VAL A 119 21.17 1.59 -14.42
CA VAL A 119 21.24 0.77 -13.19
C VAL A 119 20.28 -0.42 -13.29
N ARG A 120 20.83 -1.64 -13.44
CA ARG A 120 20.02 -2.87 -13.49
C ARG A 120 19.67 -3.34 -12.08
N ASN A 121 18.54 -2.86 -11.54
CA ASN A 121 17.92 -3.46 -10.37
C ASN A 121 16.64 -4.20 -10.79
N LEU A 122 16.56 -5.50 -10.48
CA LEU A 122 15.35 -6.29 -10.75
C LEU A 122 14.39 -6.20 -9.56
N TYR A 123 13.16 -5.83 -9.88
CA TYR A 123 12.06 -5.69 -8.95
C TYR A 123 10.84 -6.44 -9.49
N THR A 124 10.09 -7.04 -8.59
CA THR A 124 8.83 -7.71 -8.89
C THR A 124 7.67 -6.88 -8.34
N LEU A 125 6.67 -6.64 -9.18
CA LEU A 125 5.44 -5.94 -8.79
C LEU A 125 4.65 -6.80 -7.82
N TYR A 126 4.29 -6.22 -6.68
CA TYR A 126 3.68 -6.91 -5.55
C TYR A 126 2.29 -6.38 -5.21
N SER A 127 2.06 -5.08 -5.38
CA SER A 127 0.74 -4.48 -5.20
C SER A 127 0.52 -3.31 -6.15
N VAL A 128 -0.72 -3.17 -6.61
CA VAL A 128 -1.24 -2.04 -7.39
C VAL A 128 -2.39 -1.42 -6.62
N LEU A 129 -2.19 -0.24 -6.07
CA LEU A 129 -3.24 0.55 -5.43
C LEU A 129 -3.91 1.37 -6.51
N VAL A 130 -5.22 1.24 -6.63
CA VAL A 130 -6.04 1.87 -7.65
C VAL A 130 -6.90 2.93 -7.02
N HIS A 131 -6.97 4.09 -7.66
CA HIS A 131 -7.94 5.12 -7.35
C HIS A 131 -8.96 5.18 -8.50
N SER A 132 -10.23 5.06 -8.16
CA SER A 132 -11.35 5.19 -9.07
C SER A 132 -12.10 6.48 -8.79
N GLY A 133 -11.89 7.51 -9.60
CA GLY A 133 -12.55 8.80 -9.44
C GLY A 133 -11.72 9.99 -9.91
N GLY A 134 -12.14 11.19 -9.50
CA GLY A 134 -11.48 12.46 -9.83
C GLY A 134 -10.83 13.13 -8.62
N VAL A 135 -10.29 14.33 -8.82
CA VAL A 135 -9.53 15.10 -7.80
C VAL A 135 -10.33 15.51 -6.56
N HIS A 136 -11.66 15.50 -6.65
CA HIS A 136 -12.56 15.88 -5.56
C HIS A 136 -13.24 14.68 -4.91
N GLY A 137 -12.98 13.47 -5.40
CA GLY A 137 -13.80 12.33 -5.06
C GLY A 137 -13.43 11.05 -5.79
N GLY A 138 -13.10 9.99 -5.06
CA GLY A 138 -13.07 8.64 -5.61
C GLY A 138 -13.13 7.55 -4.54
N HIS A 139 -12.81 6.34 -4.98
CA HIS A 139 -12.77 5.14 -4.17
C HIS A 139 -11.45 4.41 -4.39
N TYR A 140 -10.85 3.93 -3.31
CA TYR A 140 -9.57 3.23 -3.32
C TYR A 140 -9.77 1.74 -3.14
N TYR A 141 -9.04 0.95 -3.91
CA TYR A 141 -8.93 -0.49 -3.73
C TYR A 141 -7.53 -0.96 -4.15
N ALA A 142 -7.17 -2.20 -3.83
CA ALA A 142 -5.84 -2.71 -4.12
C ALA A 142 -5.88 -4.10 -4.76
N PHE A 143 -4.99 -4.31 -5.73
CA PHE A 143 -4.58 -5.64 -6.14
C PHE A 143 -3.30 -6.01 -5.39
N ILE A 144 -3.24 -7.21 -4.81
CA ILE A 144 -2.10 -7.67 -4.01
C ILE A 144 -1.79 -9.12 -4.37
N ARG A 145 -0.51 -9.44 -4.49
CA ARG A 145 0.01 -10.81 -4.45
C ARG A 145 0.46 -11.09 -3.02
N PRO A 146 -0.31 -11.79 -2.18
CA PRO A 146 0.05 -11.96 -0.77
C PRO A 146 1.16 -12.99 -0.53
N THR A 147 1.55 -13.74 -1.56
CA THR A 147 2.55 -14.81 -1.48
C THR A 147 3.56 -14.65 -2.61
N LEU A 148 4.61 -15.48 -2.60
CA LEU A 148 5.58 -15.57 -3.69
C LEU A 148 5.01 -16.19 -4.99
N SER A 149 3.74 -16.62 -5.00
CA SER A 149 3.07 -17.09 -6.22
C SER A 149 2.63 -15.94 -7.13
N ASP A 150 2.27 -16.25 -8.37
CA ASP A 150 1.74 -15.28 -9.35
C ASP A 150 0.22 -15.03 -9.21
N GLN A 151 -0.43 -15.58 -8.17
CA GLN A 151 -1.85 -15.36 -7.95
C GLN A 151 -2.12 -13.96 -7.39
N TRP A 152 -2.96 -13.21 -8.10
CA TRP A 152 -3.45 -11.90 -7.69
C TRP A 152 -4.79 -11.99 -6.99
N TYR A 153 -5.00 -11.06 -6.06
CA TYR A 153 -6.26 -10.87 -5.37
C TYR A 153 -6.63 -9.39 -5.39
N LYS A 154 -7.92 -9.10 -5.58
CA LYS A 154 -8.49 -7.76 -5.42
C LYS A 154 -9.07 -7.63 -4.02
N PHE A 155 -8.55 -6.67 -3.28
CA PHE A 155 -9.03 -6.24 -1.97
C PHE A 155 -9.90 -5.01 -2.17
N TYR A 156 -11.22 -5.21 -2.10
CA TYR A 156 -12.25 -4.20 -2.30
C TYR A 156 -13.09 -4.11 -1.03
N ASP A 157 -12.57 -3.33 -0.07
CA ASP A 157 -13.08 -3.21 1.30
C ASP A 157 -13.27 -4.58 1.98
N GLU A 158 -14.51 -4.99 2.21
CA GLU A 158 -14.87 -6.24 2.90
C GLU A 158 -14.76 -7.47 1.99
N ARG A 159 -14.50 -7.28 0.69
CA ARG A 159 -14.47 -8.36 -0.30
C ARG A 159 -13.05 -8.60 -0.82
N VAL A 160 -12.65 -9.87 -0.80
CA VAL A 160 -11.41 -10.33 -1.42
C VAL A 160 -11.76 -11.33 -2.52
N THR A 161 -11.37 -11.05 -3.76
CA THR A 161 -11.60 -11.93 -4.91
C THR A 161 -10.29 -12.32 -5.56
N LYS A 162 -10.21 -13.55 -6.12
CA LYS A 162 -9.10 -13.94 -6.98
C LYS A 162 -9.27 -13.25 -8.33
N GLU A 163 -8.18 -12.74 -8.88
CA GLU A 163 -8.20 -12.00 -10.14
C GLU A 163 -7.10 -12.46 -11.09
N ASP A 164 -7.32 -12.20 -12.37
CA ASP A 164 -6.33 -12.41 -13.42
C ASP A 164 -5.19 -11.38 -13.30
N PRO A 165 -3.91 -11.76 -13.51
CA PRO A 165 -2.79 -10.82 -13.51
C PRO A 165 -2.96 -9.61 -14.44
N LYS A 166 -3.66 -9.77 -15.57
CA LYS A 166 -3.92 -8.66 -16.52
C LYS A 166 -4.85 -7.61 -15.93
N LEU A 167 -5.88 -8.04 -15.20
CA LEU A 167 -6.78 -7.13 -14.48
C LEU A 167 -6.03 -6.30 -13.44
N ALA A 168 -5.07 -6.92 -12.75
CA ALA A 168 -4.27 -6.26 -11.73
C ALA A 168 -3.21 -5.30 -12.31
N SER A 169 -2.83 -5.43 -13.58
CA SER A 169 -1.71 -4.70 -14.17
C SER A 169 -2.11 -3.90 -15.42
N GLU A 170 -2.33 -4.57 -16.55
CA GLU A 170 -2.61 -3.95 -17.84
C GLU A 170 -3.89 -3.09 -17.83
N GLU A 171 -4.94 -3.56 -17.15
CA GLU A 171 -6.21 -2.83 -17.10
C GLU A 171 -6.19 -1.62 -16.12
N GLN A 172 -5.08 -1.40 -15.42
CA GLN A 172 -4.92 -0.29 -14.48
C GLN A 172 -4.09 0.87 -15.05
N TYR A 173 -3.75 0.86 -16.35
CA TYR A 173 -3.03 1.95 -17.01
C TYR A 173 -3.88 3.21 -17.20
N GLY A 174 -5.21 3.08 -17.20
CA GLY A 174 -6.14 4.17 -17.51
C GLY A 174 -6.20 4.48 -19.01
N GLY A 175 -6.59 5.72 -19.35
CA GLY A 175 -6.69 6.18 -20.74
C GLY A 175 -8.13 6.39 -21.21
N GLU A 176 -8.29 6.62 -22.52
CA GLU A 176 -9.60 6.72 -23.18
C GLU A 176 -9.93 5.38 -23.85
N GLU A 177 -11.07 4.79 -23.49
CA GLU A 177 -11.61 3.63 -24.18
C GLU A 177 -12.61 4.10 -25.26
N GLU A 178 -12.48 3.52 -26.44
CA GLU A 178 -13.43 3.69 -27.54
C GLU A 178 -14.41 2.52 -27.54
N LEU A 179 -15.70 2.80 -27.40
CA LEU A 179 -16.70 1.74 -27.52
C LEU A 179 -16.76 1.22 -28.96
N PRO A 180 -16.91 -0.11 -29.16
CA PRO A 180 -17.12 -0.67 -30.49
C PRO A 180 -18.37 -0.03 -31.13
N GLN A 181 -18.28 0.34 -32.40
CA GLN A 181 -19.43 0.88 -33.13
C GLN A 181 -20.57 -0.16 -33.14
N THR A 182 -21.68 0.18 -32.48
CA THR A 182 -22.85 -0.71 -32.37
C THR A 182 -23.67 -0.79 -33.66
N ASN A 183 -23.42 0.09 -34.65
CA ASN A 183 -24.15 0.14 -35.92
C ASN A 183 -23.22 0.35 -37.13
N PRO A 184 -23.00 -0.66 -38.00
CA PRO A 184 -22.11 -0.61 -39.17
C PRO A 184 -22.55 0.31 -40.33
N GLY A 185 -23.29 1.40 -40.07
CA GLY A 185 -23.88 2.24 -41.13
C GLY A 185 -24.11 3.71 -40.77
N PHE A 186 -23.75 4.15 -39.55
CA PHE A 186 -23.81 5.56 -39.16
C PHE A 186 -22.38 6.08 -38.87
N ASN A 187 -21.92 7.07 -39.63
CA ASN A 187 -20.64 7.78 -39.41
C ASN A 187 -20.73 8.72 -38.20
N ASN A 188 -20.90 8.17 -37.00
CA ASN A 188 -20.70 8.93 -35.78
C ASN A 188 -19.26 8.70 -35.30
N SER A 189 -18.59 9.77 -34.84
CA SER A 189 -17.30 9.64 -34.15
C SER A 189 -17.42 8.63 -33.01
N PRO A 190 -16.40 7.77 -32.78
CA PRO A 190 -16.44 6.80 -31.69
C PRO A 190 -16.72 7.50 -30.37
N LEU A 191 -17.64 6.97 -29.57
CA LEU A 191 -17.88 7.49 -28.23
C LEU A 191 -16.66 7.12 -27.37
N LYS A 192 -15.89 8.14 -26.99
CA LYS A 192 -14.74 7.99 -26.10
C LYS A 192 -15.18 8.14 -24.66
N PHE A 193 -14.76 7.24 -23.79
CA PHE A 193 -14.94 7.38 -22.35
C PHE A 193 -13.58 7.30 -21.65
N THR A 194 -13.32 8.24 -20.76
CA THR A 194 -12.10 8.23 -19.96
C THR A 194 -12.25 7.22 -18.83
N ASN A 195 -11.34 6.26 -18.72
CA ASN A 195 -11.29 5.38 -17.57
C ASN A 195 -10.73 6.14 -16.36
N TYR A 196 -11.61 6.43 -15.42
CA TYR A 196 -11.28 7.12 -14.16
C TYR A 196 -10.71 6.20 -13.08
N SER A 197 -10.55 4.89 -13.38
CA SER A 197 -9.88 3.93 -12.51
C SER A 197 -8.49 3.62 -13.06
N ASN A 198 -7.46 4.00 -12.32
CA ASN A 198 -6.08 3.72 -12.70
C ASN A 198 -5.17 3.56 -11.48
N ALA A 199 -4.02 2.95 -11.71
CA ALA A 199 -3.00 2.75 -10.70
C ALA A 199 -2.52 4.11 -10.16
N TYR A 200 -2.69 4.31 -8.85
CA TYR A 200 -2.26 5.48 -8.12
C TYR A 200 -0.91 5.26 -7.41
N MET A 201 -0.68 4.07 -6.86
CA MET A 201 0.58 3.71 -6.21
C MET A 201 0.96 2.26 -6.54
N LEU A 202 2.23 2.04 -6.85
CA LEU A 202 2.79 0.72 -7.15
C LEU A 202 3.77 0.31 -6.05
N VAL A 203 3.67 -0.92 -5.58
CA VAL A 203 4.58 -1.49 -4.59
C VAL A 203 5.39 -2.59 -5.25
N TYR A 204 6.71 -2.41 -5.26
CA TYR A 204 7.68 -3.34 -5.82
C TYR A 204 8.58 -3.90 -4.73
N ILE A 205 8.97 -5.16 -4.86
CA ILE A 205 9.96 -5.80 -3.98
C ILE A 205 11.17 -6.19 -4.82
N ARG A 206 12.37 -5.92 -4.31
CA ARG A 206 13.62 -6.28 -4.98
C ARG A 206 13.72 -7.82 -5.04
N GLU A 207 14.02 -8.36 -6.21
CA GLU A 207 13.96 -9.81 -6.46
C GLU A 207 14.82 -10.61 -5.47
N VAL A 208 16.02 -10.11 -5.17
CA VAL A 208 16.96 -10.75 -4.22
C VAL A 208 16.48 -10.76 -2.77
N ASN A 209 15.50 -9.93 -2.41
CA ASN A 209 14.99 -9.78 -1.05
C ASN A 209 13.60 -10.40 -0.87
N LYS A 210 12.97 -10.92 -1.94
CA LYS A 210 11.56 -11.32 -1.92
C LYS A 210 11.22 -12.35 -0.83
N GLU A 211 12.05 -13.36 -0.64
CA GLU A 211 11.83 -14.41 0.37
C GLU A 211 11.95 -13.88 1.81
N LYS A 212 12.78 -12.86 2.01
CA LYS A 212 12.96 -12.24 3.32
C LYS A 212 11.80 -11.30 3.66
N VAL A 213 11.27 -10.58 2.67
CA VAL A 213 10.17 -9.63 2.85
C VAL A 213 8.82 -10.36 2.91
N VAL A 214 8.64 -11.38 2.07
CA VAL A 214 7.42 -12.19 1.97
C VAL A 214 7.67 -13.53 2.66
N CYS A 215 7.69 -13.50 3.98
CA CYS A 215 7.85 -14.68 4.81
C CYS A 215 6.50 -15.14 5.37
N ASN A 216 6.36 -16.45 5.59
CA ASN A 216 5.21 -16.99 6.30
C ASN A 216 5.38 -16.70 7.78
N MET A 217 4.40 -16.02 8.37
CA MET A 217 4.31 -15.84 9.82
C MET A 217 3.28 -16.80 10.40
N ASP A 218 3.59 -17.35 11.56
CA ASP A 218 2.67 -18.18 12.33
C ASP A 218 2.47 -17.64 13.75
N GLU A 219 1.65 -18.34 14.53
CA GLU A 219 1.26 -17.92 15.87
C GLU A 219 2.43 -17.86 16.87
N LYS A 220 3.54 -18.54 16.59
CA LYS A 220 4.74 -18.52 17.45
C LYS A 220 5.59 -17.27 17.25
N ASP A 221 5.41 -16.59 16.12
CA ASP A 221 6.09 -15.33 15.80
C ASP A 221 5.43 -14.13 16.52
N ILE A 222 4.25 -14.34 17.11
CA ILE A 222 3.52 -13.36 17.91
C ILE A 222 3.88 -13.56 19.38
N VAL A 223 4.33 -12.49 20.03
CA VAL A 223 4.74 -12.53 21.45
C VAL A 223 3.56 -12.95 22.33
N GLU A 224 3.81 -13.88 23.26
CA GLU A 224 2.79 -14.53 24.11
C GLU A 224 1.78 -13.56 24.73
N HIS A 225 2.25 -12.54 25.46
CA HIS A 225 1.36 -11.59 26.14
C HIS A 225 0.40 -10.87 25.18
N LEU A 226 0.87 -10.56 23.96
CA LEU A 226 0.06 -9.90 22.94
C LEU A 226 -0.95 -10.89 22.35
N ARG A 227 -0.54 -12.13 22.13
CA ARG A 227 -1.41 -13.20 21.65
C ARG A 227 -2.56 -13.48 22.61
N GLU A 228 -2.28 -13.68 23.90
CA GLU A 228 -3.30 -13.92 24.92
C GLU A 228 -4.30 -12.76 25.01
N ARG A 229 -3.79 -11.53 25.00
CA ARG A 229 -4.61 -10.32 24.99
C ARG A 229 -5.53 -10.27 23.76
N LEU A 230 -4.99 -10.46 22.57
CA LEU A 230 -5.73 -10.31 21.31
C LEU A 230 -6.74 -11.44 21.10
N LYS A 231 -6.47 -12.67 21.58
CA LYS A 231 -7.46 -13.76 21.65
C LYS A 231 -8.67 -13.36 22.49
N LYS A 232 -8.40 -12.91 23.72
CA LYS A 232 -9.44 -12.46 24.66
C LYS A 232 -10.28 -11.31 24.09
N GLU A 233 -9.64 -10.34 23.43
CA GLU A 233 -10.34 -9.19 22.82
C GLU A 233 -11.09 -9.54 21.53
N SER A 234 -10.64 -10.54 20.78
CA SER A 234 -11.26 -10.94 19.51
C SER A 234 -12.37 -11.99 19.67
N GLY A 235 -12.53 -12.57 20.86
CA GLY A 235 -13.48 -13.65 21.11
C GLY A 235 -13.10 -14.96 20.40
N ILE A 236 -11.80 -15.13 20.10
CA ILE A 236 -11.19 -16.29 19.44
C ILE A 236 -10.45 -17.11 20.49
#